data_AF-A0A7X7I8N1-F1
#
_entry.id   AF-A0A7X7I8N1-F1
#
_cell.length_a   1.000
_cell.length_b   1.000
_cell.length_c   1.000
_cell.angle_alpha   90.00
_cell.angle_beta   90.00
_cell.angle_gamma   90.00
#
_symmetry.space_group_name_H-M   'P 1'
#
loop_
_entity.id
_entity.type
_entity.pdbx_description
1 polymer ?
#
loop_
_entity_poly.entity_id
_entity_poly.type
_entity_poly.pdbx_seq_one_letter_code
_entity_poly.pdbx_strand_id
1 'polypeptide(L)' 'GIYSIDSSKEIRKSHENPYIQKLYREFLGTPGSEKAHRLLHTEYYRK' A
#
# COMPACT_ATOMS: atom_id res chain seq x y z
N GLY A 1 13.61 4.56 -20.26
CA GLY A 1 12.22 5.04 -20.05
C GLY A 1 11.77 4.68 -18.65
N ILE A 2 10.69 5.28 -18.13
CA ILE A 2 10.25 5.05 -16.75
C ILE A 2 9.87 3.57 -16.51
N TYR A 3 9.29 2.92 -17.52
CA TYR A 3 8.90 1.51 -17.46
C TYR A 3 10.08 0.51 -17.41
N SER A 4 11.24 0.85 -17.99
CA SER A 4 12.43 -0.01 -17.94
C SER A 4 13.12 -0.02 -16.57
N ILE A 5 12.90 1.03 -15.78
CA ILE A 5 13.35 1.15 -14.40
C ILE A 5 12.41 0.36 -13.47
N ASP A 6 11.11 0.34 -13.79
CA ASP A 6 10.15 -0.48 -13.05
C ASP A 6 10.35 -1.98 -13.30
N SER A 7 10.66 -2.39 -14.54
CA SER A 7 10.90 -3.80 -14.89
C SER A 7 12.20 -4.37 -14.33
N SER A 8 13.18 -3.53 -14.01
CA SER A 8 14.49 -3.94 -13.49
C SER A 8 14.55 -3.99 -11.96
N LYS A 9 13.49 -3.59 -11.25
CA LYS A 9 13.41 -3.75 -9.80
C LYS A 9 13.04 -5.18 -9.43
N GLU A 10 13.76 -5.76 -8.46
CA GLU A 10 13.43 -7.08 -7.91
C GLU A 10 12.06 -7.11 -7.22
N ILE A 11 11.68 -6.00 -6.57
CA ILE A 11 10.37 -5.85 -5.93
C ILE A 11 9.51 -4.93 -6.78
N ARG A 12 8.60 -5.53 -7.54
CA ARG A 12 7.67 -4.80 -8.41
C ARG A 12 6.26 -4.70 -7.84
N LYS A 13 5.90 -5.58 -6.91
CA LYS A 13 4.55 -5.60 -6.32
C LYS A 13 4.57 -5.01 -4.93
N SER A 14 3.63 -4.12 -4.63
CA SER A 14 3.55 -3.45 -3.33
C SER A 14 3.34 -4.41 -2.14
N HIS A 15 2.73 -5.59 -2.37
CA HIS A 15 2.57 -6.61 -1.33
C HIS A 15 3.84 -7.44 -1.07
N GLU A 16 4.81 -7.40 -1.98
CA GLU A 16 6.14 -8.02 -1.81
C GLU A 16 7.12 -7.06 -1.11
N ASN A 17 6.74 -5.78 -0.93
CA ASN A 17 7.59 -4.80 -0.26
C ASN A 17 7.65 -5.06 1.26
N PRO A 18 8.84 -5.39 1.83
CA PRO A 18 8.97 -5.73 3.24
C PRO A 18 8.59 -4.57 4.17
N TYR A 19 8.75 -3.32 3.73
CA TYR A 19 8.35 -2.14 4.50
C TYR A 19 6.82 -2.02 4.60
N ILE A 20 6.10 -2.33 3.52
CA ILE A 20 4.63 -2.37 3.53
C ILE A 20 4.15 -3.49 4.46
N GLN A 21 4.72 -4.68 4.36
CA GLN A 21 4.36 -5.79 5.24
C GLN A 21 4.65 -5.48 6.72
N LYS A 22 5.74 -4.77 7.03
CA LYS A 22 6.06 -4.33 8.39
C LYS A 22 5.06 -3.29 8.90
N LEU A 23 4.74 -2.28 8.08
CA LEU A 23 3.77 -1.24 8.42
C LEU A 23 2.39 -1.82 8.73
N TYR A 24 1.93 -2.78 7.93
CA TYR A 24 0.67 -3.48 8.20
C TYR A 24 0.77 -4.32 9.48
N ARG A 25 1.82 -5.12 9.67
CA ARG A 25 1.97 -5.95 10.88
C ARG A 25 2.06 -5.15 12.18
N GLU A 26 2.80 -4.05 12.19
CA GLU A 26 3.11 -3.32 13.42
C GLU A 26 2.13 -2.19 13.72
N PHE A 27 1.54 -1.57 12.68
CA PHE A 27 0.78 -0.34 12.87
C PHE A 27 -0.64 -0.38 12.33
N LEU A 28 -0.87 -0.80 11.08
CA LEU A 28 -2.19 -0.74 10.43
C LEU A 28 -3.06 -1.98 10.67
N GLY A 29 -2.46 -3.11 11.08
CA GLY A 29 -3.12 -4.40 11.18
C GLY A 29 -3.34 -5.04 9.81
N THR A 30 -4.59 -5.35 9.49
CA THR A 30 -4.97 -5.98 8.22
C THR A 30 -5.44 -4.94 7.19
N PRO A 31 -5.33 -5.25 5.88
CA PRO A 31 -5.99 -4.46 4.85
C PRO A 31 -7.49 -4.33 5.15
N GLY A 32 -8.03 -3.12 5.11
CA GLY A 32 -9.44 -2.86 5.41
C GLY A 32 -9.78 -2.83 6.91
N SER A 33 -8.79 -2.87 7.81
CA SER A 33 -9.03 -2.57 9.23
C SER A 33 -9.58 -1.15 9.41
N GLU A 34 -10.30 -0.89 10.51
CA GLU A 34 -10.83 0.44 10.83
C GLU A 34 -9.73 1.51 10.80
N LYS A 35 -8.52 1.18 11.29
CA LYS A 35 -7.36 2.07 11.30
C LYS A 35 -6.83 2.34 9.90
N ALA A 36 -6.77 1.32 9.04
CA ALA A 36 -6.40 1.49 7.63
C ALA A 36 -7.46 2.32 6.90
N HIS A 37 -8.74 2.08 7.15
CA HIS A 37 -9.84 2.84 6.54
C HIS A 37 -9.78 4.33 6.94
N ARG A 38 -9.60 4.62 8.22
CA ARG A 38 -9.50 6.00 8.72
C ARG A 38 -8.29 6.77 8.21
N LEU A 39 -7.16 6.10 7.98
CA LEU A 39 -5.90 6.75 7.61
C LEU A 39 -5.63 6.76 6.10
N LEU A 40 -6.07 5.73 5.38
CA LEU A 40 -5.72 5.49 3.97
C LEU A 40 -6.92 5.57 3.02
N HIS A 41 -8.15 5.55 3.53
CA HIS A 41 -9.35 5.69 2.70
C HIS A 41 -9.97 7.07 2.89
N THR A 42 -10.64 7.53 1.85
CA THR A 42 -11.40 8.78 1.84
C THR A 42 -12.72 8.53 1.14
N GLU A 43 -13.76 9.26 1.52
CA GLU A 43 -15.07 9.16 0.89
C GLU A 43 -15.17 10.18 -0.23
N TYR A 44 -15.71 9.75 -1.37
CA TYR A 44 -16.01 10.63 -2.49
C TYR A 44 -17.50 10.94 -2.46
N TYR A 45 -17.85 12.21 -2.28
CA TYR A 45 -19.23 12.65 -2.38
C TYR A 45 -19.55 13.01 -3.82
N ARG A 46 -20.62 12.41 -4.34
CA ARG A 46 -21.16 12.75 -5.65
C ARG A 46 -21.90 14.07 -5.54
N LYS A 47 -21.51 15.05 -6.36
CA LYS A 47 -22.15 16.37 -6.43
C LYS A 47 -23.48 16.29 -7.17
#